data_AF-A0A2U9ISD7-F1
#
_entry.id   AF-A0A2U9ISD7-F1
#
_cell.length_a   1.000
_cell.length_b   1.000
_cell.length_c   1.000
_cell.angle_alpha   90.00
_cell.angle_beta   90.00
_cell.angle_gamma   90.00
#
_symmetry.space_group_name_H-M   'P 1'
#
loop_
_entity.id
_entity.type
_entity.pdbx_description
1 polymer ?
#
loop_
_entity_poly.entity_id
_entity_poly.type
_entity_poly.pdbx_seq_one_letter_code
_entity_poly.pdbx_strand_id
1 'polypeptide(L)'
;MAEIKEIRRVETERASIHSHITGLGIDESGKPKPKADGLVGQLEAREAAWIVVQLIRQGKMAGKGILLVGPPGTGKTALAVGIAKELGEDTPFNTLNASEIYSVDIKKTEVLTQALRKSIGVRVRQRRMVYEGVVKEIRVKIARSKVNPYVQIPREVEIKLGTTEEERTLTAGESIAEQINKMGIRKGDVIWIDAETGNVVKMGKAKGFEGAKTYDIEAGKLVDIPSGPVKKEKELTNTFTLYDLDMTLAAQSLSITAIFSLWSEREISQDVRKQVDAYVKDMISKGSAELIPGVLFIDDAHMLDIETFSFLTKALEAELAPILVLATNRGTTRIRGTDVESPHGMPLDLLDRLLIITTRPYTKEESKDIIAIRAEELDIELEPMALDELTNMASEESLRYAIQLLEPSQVLARKAGRAVVKADDVKEASKLFSDVKRSVKYVKDYENLFLK
;
A
#
# COMPACT_ATOMS: atom_id res chain seq x y z
N MET A 1 -37.87 4.52 1.14
CA MET A 1 -36.81 4.88 0.18
C MET A 1 -35.49 4.62 0.89
N ALA A 2 -34.75 3.58 0.49
CA ALA A 2 -33.43 3.32 1.03
C ALA A 2 -32.47 4.32 0.39
N GLU A 3 -31.88 5.20 1.19
CA GLU A 3 -30.83 6.10 0.73
C GLU A 3 -29.63 5.27 0.28
N ILE A 4 -29.33 5.37 -1.02
CA ILE A 4 -28.11 4.85 -1.61
C ILE A 4 -26.98 5.73 -1.08
N LYS A 5 -26.29 5.28 -0.02
CA LYS A 5 -24.97 5.78 0.30
C LYS A 5 -23.99 5.08 -0.62
N GLU A 6 -23.39 5.85 -1.52
CA GLU A 6 -22.22 5.45 -2.28
C GLU A 6 -21.13 5.08 -1.27
N ILE A 7 -20.90 3.78 -1.04
CA ILE A 7 -19.67 3.33 -0.39
C ILE A 7 -18.59 3.70 -1.39
N ARG A 8 -17.90 4.81 -1.10
CA ARG A 8 -16.70 5.23 -1.83
C ARG A 8 -15.87 3.97 -2.01
N ARG A 9 -15.66 3.53 -3.27
CA ARG A 9 -14.62 2.55 -3.57
C ARG A 9 -13.40 3.02 -2.80
N VAL A 10 -12.87 2.19 -1.90
CA VAL A 10 -11.51 2.36 -1.39
C VAL A 10 -10.70 2.64 -2.64
N GLU A 11 -10.21 3.87 -2.77
CA GLU A 11 -9.43 4.27 -3.93
C GLU A 11 -8.38 3.19 -4.05
N THR A 12 -8.37 2.47 -5.17
CA THR A 12 -7.23 1.64 -5.54
C THR A 12 -6.06 2.58 -5.40
N GLU A 13 -5.22 2.34 -4.38
CA GLU A 13 -4.06 3.16 -4.09
C GLU A 13 -3.39 3.45 -5.43
N ARG A 14 -3.26 4.73 -5.79
CA ARG A 14 -2.38 5.12 -6.89
C ARG A 14 -1.10 4.35 -6.67
N ALA A 15 -0.70 3.51 -7.64
CA ALA A 15 0.42 2.58 -7.52
C ALA A 15 1.54 3.24 -6.70
N SER A 16 1.64 2.81 -5.44
CA SER A 16 2.63 3.36 -4.52
C SER A 16 3.99 3.12 -5.17
N ILE A 17 4.95 4.03 -5.00
CA ILE A 17 6.32 3.88 -5.52
C ILE A 17 6.96 2.57 -5.02
N HIS A 18 6.33 1.81 -4.12
CA HIS A 18 6.81 0.53 -3.63
C HIS A 18 5.83 -0.65 -3.86
N SER A 19 4.89 -0.56 -4.82
CA SER A 19 3.93 -1.63 -5.11
C SER A 19 4.55 -2.96 -5.56
N HIS A 20 5.69 -2.93 -6.25
CA HIS A 20 6.45 -4.12 -6.66
C HIS A 20 7.10 -4.89 -5.49
N ILE A 21 7.13 -4.34 -4.28
CA ILE A 21 7.76 -4.97 -3.11
C ILE A 21 6.76 -5.89 -2.43
N THR A 22 7.06 -7.19 -2.43
CA THR A 22 6.19 -8.23 -1.87
C THR A 22 6.73 -8.84 -0.57
N GLY A 23 7.94 -8.50 -0.15
CA GLY A 23 8.58 -9.06 1.04
C GLY A 23 10.05 -8.62 1.16
N LEU A 24 10.77 -9.24 2.11
CA LEU A 24 12.20 -8.96 2.31
C LEU A 24 13.12 -9.81 1.40
N GLY A 25 12.61 -10.76 0.61
CA GLY A 25 13.40 -11.60 -0.29
C GLY A 25 14.36 -12.54 0.44
N ILE A 26 13.92 -13.06 1.58
CA ILE A 26 14.67 -13.94 2.48
C ILE A 26 14.41 -15.40 2.10
N ASP A 27 15.44 -16.24 2.15
CA ASP A 27 15.30 -17.68 1.96
C ASP A 27 14.91 -18.41 3.26
N GLU A 28 14.68 -19.72 3.18
CA GLU A 28 14.28 -20.55 4.33
C GLU A 28 15.32 -20.58 5.46
N SER A 29 16.58 -20.24 5.16
CA SER A 29 17.67 -20.17 6.13
C SER A 29 17.77 -18.82 6.84
N GLY A 30 16.93 -17.84 6.46
CA GLY A 30 16.97 -16.49 6.99
C GLY A 30 17.95 -15.56 6.27
N LYS A 31 18.47 -15.95 5.10
CA LYS A 31 19.43 -15.14 4.34
C LYS A 31 18.77 -14.43 3.14
N PRO A 32 19.13 -13.17 2.87
CA PRO A 32 18.61 -12.43 1.72
C PRO A 32 19.22 -12.92 0.41
N LYS A 33 18.36 -13.13 -0.60
CA LYS A 33 18.80 -13.36 -1.98
C LYS A 33 19.19 -12.03 -2.65
N PRO A 34 20.17 -12.00 -3.57
CA PRO A 34 20.59 -10.78 -4.28
C PRO A 34 19.45 -9.99 -4.93
N LYS A 35 18.48 -10.70 -5.49
CA LYS A 35 17.27 -10.14 -6.12
C LYS A 35 16.09 -11.06 -5.81
N ALA A 36 15.13 -10.58 -5.04
CA ALA A 36 13.92 -11.31 -4.68
C ALA A 36 12.85 -10.36 -4.10
N ASP A 37 11.57 -10.69 -4.29
CA ASP A 37 10.41 -9.97 -3.73
C ASP A 37 10.40 -8.46 -3.97
N GLY A 38 10.89 -8.05 -5.16
CA GLY A 38 11.00 -6.65 -5.56
C GLY A 38 12.20 -5.89 -4.99
N LEU A 39 12.97 -6.49 -4.07
CA LEU A 39 14.19 -5.92 -3.51
C LEU A 39 15.45 -6.42 -4.23
N VAL A 40 16.41 -5.51 -4.40
CA VAL A 40 17.72 -5.76 -5.00
C VAL A 40 18.80 -5.30 -4.04
N GLY A 41 19.83 -6.12 -3.83
CA GLY A 41 20.97 -5.77 -3.00
C GLY A 41 20.58 -5.55 -1.53
N GLN A 42 21.27 -4.60 -0.86
CA GLN A 42 21.10 -4.26 0.56
C GLN A 42 21.04 -5.48 1.48
N LEU A 43 21.91 -6.46 1.24
CA LEU A 43 21.84 -7.77 1.89
C LEU A 43 21.91 -7.62 3.42
N GLU A 44 22.88 -6.87 3.93
CA GLU A 44 23.07 -6.68 5.36
C GLU A 44 21.86 -5.99 6.02
N ALA A 45 21.29 -4.99 5.35
CA ALA A 45 20.13 -4.27 5.85
C ALA A 45 18.85 -5.13 5.83
N ARG A 46 18.69 -5.99 4.82
CA ARG A 46 17.57 -6.94 4.69
C ARG A 46 17.68 -8.08 5.70
N GLU A 47 18.87 -8.59 5.96
CA GLU A 47 19.12 -9.56 7.03
C GLU A 47 18.81 -8.96 8.41
N ALA A 48 19.26 -7.73 8.67
CA ALA A 48 18.91 -7.02 9.90
C ALA A 48 17.39 -6.79 10.03
N ALA A 49 16.74 -6.37 8.95
CA ALA A 49 15.28 -6.21 8.90
C ALA A 49 14.55 -7.54 9.17
N TRP A 50 15.04 -8.65 8.63
CA TRP A 50 14.49 -9.98 8.89
C TRP A 50 14.60 -10.37 10.37
N ILE A 51 15.75 -10.13 11.00
CA ILE A 51 15.93 -10.37 12.44
C ILE A 51 14.91 -9.54 13.24
N VAL A 52 14.69 -8.27 12.84
CA VAL A 52 13.67 -7.42 13.46
C VAL A 52 12.27 -8.01 13.31
N VAL A 53 11.90 -8.50 12.12
CA VAL A 53 10.62 -9.22 11.92
C VAL A 53 10.49 -10.41 12.87
N GLN A 54 11.55 -11.19 13.08
CA GLN A 54 11.53 -12.29 14.06
C GLN A 54 11.35 -11.80 15.50
N LEU A 55 12.01 -10.70 15.88
CA LEU A 55 11.83 -10.10 17.21
C LEU A 55 10.40 -9.61 17.42
N ILE A 56 9.77 -9.02 16.39
CA ILE A 56 8.38 -8.59 16.43
C ILE A 56 7.46 -9.79 16.63
N ARG A 57 7.62 -10.86 15.83
CA ARG A 57 6.83 -12.09 15.94
C ARG A 57 6.97 -12.77 17.31
N GLN A 58 8.12 -12.59 17.97
CA GLN A 58 8.39 -13.09 19.33
C GLN A 58 7.94 -12.13 20.45
N GLY A 59 7.38 -10.96 20.12
CA GLY A 59 6.96 -9.96 21.11
C GLY A 59 8.11 -9.24 21.82
N LYS A 60 9.32 -9.24 21.26
CA LYS A 60 10.55 -8.67 21.88
C LYS A 60 10.84 -7.23 21.49
N MET A 61 9.89 -6.57 20.81
CA MET A 61 9.99 -5.18 20.34
C MET A 61 9.20 -4.17 21.19
N ALA A 62 8.59 -4.58 22.30
CA ALA A 62 7.90 -3.67 23.20
C ALA A 62 8.82 -2.52 23.65
N GLY A 63 8.36 -1.27 23.53
CA GLY A 63 9.14 -0.07 23.88
C GLY A 63 10.30 0.27 22.94
N LYS A 64 10.46 -0.45 21.81
CA LYS A 64 11.55 -0.26 20.85
C LYS A 64 11.03 0.15 19.49
N GLY A 65 11.83 0.96 18.79
CA GLY A 65 11.59 1.32 17.39
C GLY A 65 12.75 0.90 16.49
N ILE A 66 12.63 1.23 15.21
CA ILE A 66 13.64 0.96 14.18
C ILE A 66 14.07 2.31 13.59
N LEU A 67 15.37 2.50 13.40
CA LEU A 67 15.91 3.66 12.69
C LEU A 67 16.64 3.21 11.43
N LEU A 68 16.12 3.59 10.27
CA LEU A 68 16.75 3.38 8.97
C LEU A 68 17.64 4.58 8.64
N VAL A 69 18.94 4.36 8.56
CA VAL A 69 19.94 5.41 8.30
C VAL A 69 20.61 5.16 6.96
N GLY A 70 20.77 6.21 6.16
CA GLY A 70 21.67 6.17 5.01
C GLY A 70 21.35 7.24 3.97
N PRO A 71 22.19 7.37 2.94
CA PRO A 71 22.04 8.38 1.90
C PRO A 71 20.65 8.40 1.23
N PRO A 72 20.25 9.49 0.58
CA PRO A 72 19.06 9.50 -0.25
C PRO A 72 19.15 8.43 -1.36
N GLY A 73 18.05 7.73 -1.63
CA GLY A 73 17.98 6.75 -2.72
C GLY A 73 18.54 5.35 -2.41
N THR A 74 18.85 5.02 -1.15
CA THR A 74 19.35 3.69 -0.72
C THR A 74 18.26 2.69 -0.32
N GLY A 75 16.99 2.99 -0.60
CA GLY A 75 15.89 2.05 -0.37
C GLY A 75 15.36 1.95 1.07
N LYS A 76 15.52 2.98 1.92
CA LYS A 76 14.98 2.99 3.29
C LYS A 76 13.46 2.72 3.34
N THR A 77 12.68 3.48 2.57
CA THR A 77 11.22 3.30 2.48
C THR A 77 10.87 1.91 1.93
N ALA A 78 11.61 1.44 0.92
CA ALA A 78 11.45 0.11 0.35
C ALA A 78 11.67 -1.00 1.39
N LEU A 79 12.68 -0.85 2.25
CA LEU A 79 12.98 -1.79 3.34
C LEU A 79 11.88 -1.79 4.40
N ALA A 80 11.32 -0.63 4.75
CA ALA A 80 10.19 -0.52 5.67
C ALA A 80 8.92 -1.19 5.14
N VAL A 81 8.63 -1.03 3.84
CA VAL A 81 7.54 -1.75 3.16
C VAL A 81 7.79 -3.26 3.20
N GLY A 82 9.02 -3.70 2.93
CA GLY A 82 9.42 -5.10 3.03
C GLY A 82 9.18 -5.68 4.42
N ILE A 83 9.55 -4.96 5.50
CA ILE A 83 9.27 -5.35 6.89
C ILE A 83 7.76 -5.54 7.10
N ALA A 84 6.94 -4.60 6.64
CA ALA A 84 5.49 -4.69 6.81
C ALA A 84 4.88 -5.89 6.07
N LYS A 85 5.30 -6.14 4.83
CA LYS A 85 4.85 -7.31 4.06
C LYS A 85 5.26 -8.63 4.69
N GLU A 86 6.45 -8.69 5.28
CA GLU A 86 6.92 -9.87 6.00
C GLU A 86 6.12 -10.14 7.29
N LEU A 87 5.54 -9.12 7.93
CA LEU A 87 4.68 -9.30 9.09
C LEU A 87 3.31 -9.89 8.73
N GLY A 88 2.83 -9.62 7.51
CA GLY A 88 1.62 -10.19 6.94
C GLY A 88 1.02 -9.28 5.87
N GLU A 89 0.36 -9.86 4.86
CA GLU A 89 -0.22 -9.09 3.74
C GLU A 89 -1.25 -8.04 4.19
N ASP A 90 -1.95 -8.30 5.29
CA ASP A 90 -2.98 -7.43 5.86
C ASP A 90 -2.48 -6.58 7.04
N THR A 91 -1.16 -6.55 7.27
CA THR A 91 -0.54 -5.65 8.24
C THR A 91 -0.67 -4.21 7.76
N PRO A 92 -1.32 -3.30 8.52
CA PRO A 92 -1.41 -1.91 8.14
C PRO A 92 -0.03 -1.26 8.03
N PHE A 93 0.22 -0.55 6.94
CA PHE A 93 1.44 0.23 6.73
C PHE A 93 1.07 1.68 6.49
N ASN A 94 1.31 2.54 7.48
CA ASN A 94 1.06 3.96 7.37
C ASN A 94 2.37 4.71 7.16
N THR A 95 2.40 5.57 6.14
CA THR A 95 3.54 6.46 5.86
C THR A 95 3.19 7.88 6.25
N LEU A 96 4.17 8.57 6.83
CA LEU A 96 4.07 9.97 7.23
C LEU A 96 5.39 10.66 6.90
N ASN A 97 5.39 11.74 6.14
CA ASN A 97 6.58 12.58 6.08
C ASN A 97 6.62 13.45 7.33
N ALA A 98 7.79 13.57 7.99
CA ALA A 98 7.93 14.41 9.19
C ALA A 98 7.45 15.86 9.00
N SER A 99 7.52 16.40 7.78
CA SER A 99 7.01 17.74 7.47
C SER A 99 5.48 17.84 7.47
N GLU A 100 4.75 16.75 7.22
CA GLU A 100 3.28 16.72 7.18
C GLU A 100 2.64 16.90 8.56
N ILE A 101 3.40 16.71 9.63
CA ILE A 101 2.92 16.91 11.02
C ILE A 101 2.64 18.38 11.30
N TYR A 102 3.32 19.29 10.61
CA TYR A 102 3.15 20.74 10.78
C TYR A 102 2.01 21.24 9.91
N SER A 103 0.78 21.02 10.36
CA SER A 103 -0.44 21.56 9.74
C SER A 103 -0.89 22.85 10.44
N VAL A 104 -1.52 23.76 9.66
CA VAL A 104 -2.18 24.96 10.19
C VAL A 104 -3.55 24.61 10.76
N ASP A 105 -4.24 23.65 10.14
CA ASP A 105 -5.64 23.34 10.44
C ASP A 105 -5.80 22.29 11.53
N ILE A 106 -4.79 21.42 11.71
CA ILE A 106 -4.83 20.29 12.64
C ILE A 106 -3.63 20.36 13.59
N LYS A 107 -3.87 20.13 14.89
CA LYS A 107 -2.79 20.10 15.88
C LYS A 107 -1.81 18.97 15.58
N LYS A 108 -0.51 19.22 15.81
CA LYS A 108 0.57 18.22 15.73
C LYS A 108 0.21 16.91 16.43
N THR A 109 -0.29 17.00 17.66
CA THR A 109 -0.69 15.84 18.47
C THR A 109 -1.84 15.05 17.84
N GLU A 110 -2.76 15.72 17.17
CA GLU A 110 -3.88 15.06 16.49
C GLU A 110 -3.39 14.33 15.23
N VAL A 111 -2.52 14.95 14.41
CA VAL A 111 -1.89 14.27 13.26
C VAL A 111 -1.15 13.01 13.69
N LEU A 112 -0.34 13.10 14.75
CA LEU A 112 0.39 11.94 15.30
C LEU A 112 -0.57 10.88 15.86
N THR A 113 -1.65 11.28 16.53
CA THR A 113 -2.64 10.33 17.05
C THR A 113 -3.35 9.60 15.92
N GLN A 114 -3.72 10.31 14.85
CA GLN A 114 -4.30 9.69 13.66
C GLN A 114 -3.31 8.73 13.00
N ALA A 115 -2.04 9.12 12.87
CA ALA A 115 -0.99 8.26 12.31
C ALA A 115 -0.83 6.95 13.11
N LEU A 116 -0.83 7.03 14.45
CA LEU A 116 -0.82 5.85 15.31
C LEU A 116 -2.06 4.97 15.09
N ARG A 117 -3.26 5.56 15.05
CA ARG A 117 -4.52 4.81 14.87
C ARG A 117 -4.68 4.22 13.47
N LYS A 118 -4.14 4.85 12.44
CA LYS A 118 -4.02 4.28 11.08
C LYS A 118 -3.05 3.10 11.02
N SER A 119 -2.13 3.01 11.97
CA SER A 119 -1.13 1.94 12.04
C SER A 119 -1.56 0.75 12.91
N ILE A 120 -2.76 0.78 13.50
CA ILE A 120 -3.28 -0.33 14.31
C ILE A 120 -4.48 -0.93 13.60
N GLY A 121 -4.37 -2.20 13.23
CA GLY A 121 -5.41 -2.97 12.55
C GLY A 121 -6.32 -3.70 13.53
N VAL A 122 -7.57 -3.86 13.15
CA VAL A 122 -8.60 -4.66 13.79
C VAL A 122 -9.05 -5.68 12.74
N ARG A 123 -8.56 -6.91 12.88
CA ARG A 123 -8.93 -8.01 12.00
C ARG A 123 -10.19 -8.66 12.53
N VAL A 124 -11.29 -8.44 11.84
CA VAL A 124 -12.60 -8.97 12.18
C VAL A 124 -12.83 -10.26 11.41
N ARG A 125 -13.13 -11.34 12.13
CA ARG A 125 -13.50 -12.64 11.57
C ARG A 125 -15.00 -12.80 11.67
N GLN A 126 -15.66 -12.94 10.52
CA GLN A 126 -17.09 -13.12 10.43
C GLN A 126 -17.41 -14.38 9.65
N ARG A 127 -18.27 -15.23 10.19
CA ARG A 127 -18.81 -16.34 9.43
C ARG A 127 -20.06 -15.88 8.71
N ARG A 128 -20.11 -16.11 7.40
CA ARG A 128 -21.27 -15.79 6.56
C ARG A 128 -21.69 -17.00 5.76
N MET A 129 -23.00 -17.14 5.57
CA MET A 129 -23.52 -18.10 4.61
C MET A 129 -23.28 -17.55 3.20
N VAL A 130 -22.63 -18.35 2.35
CA VAL A 130 -22.36 -17.97 0.96
C VAL A 130 -22.76 -19.09 0.01
N TYR A 131 -22.98 -18.72 -1.25
CA TYR A 131 -23.02 -19.64 -2.38
C TYR A 131 -21.71 -19.53 -3.14
N GLU A 132 -20.83 -20.52 -3.04
CA GLU A 132 -19.50 -20.53 -3.66
C GLU A 132 -19.38 -21.66 -4.69
N GLY A 133 -18.75 -21.37 -5.83
CA GLY A 133 -18.47 -22.39 -6.83
C GLY A 133 -17.91 -21.82 -8.13
N VAL A 134 -17.50 -22.71 -9.04
CA VAL A 134 -17.20 -22.36 -10.42
C VAL A 134 -18.49 -22.15 -11.20
N VAL A 135 -18.56 -21.10 -12.00
CA VAL A 135 -19.68 -20.83 -12.90
C VAL A 135 -19.68 -21.85 -14.03
N LYS A 136 -20.67 -22.74 -14.03
CA LYS A 136 -20.88 -23.78 -15.06
C LYS A 136 -21.74 -23.27 -16.21
N GLU A 137 -22.78 -22.52 -15.87
CA GLU A 137 -23.70 -21.89 -16.82
C GLU A 137 -24.16 -20.55 -16.27
N ILE A 138 -24.42 -19.59 -17.17
CA ILE A 138 -24.96 -18.28 -16.81
C ILE A 138 -25.93 -17.81 -17.89
N ARG A 139 -27.13 -17.40 -17.47
CA ARG A 139 -28.18 -16.88 -18.34
C ARG A 139 -28.71 -15.59 -17.73
N VAL A 140 -28.39 -14.46 -18.35
CA VAL A 140 -28.85 -13.15 -17.91
C VAL A 140 -30.08 -12.77 -18.70
N LYS A 141 -31.20 -12.51 -18.03
CA LYS A 141 -32.41 -11.95 -18.65
C LYS A 141 -32.29 -10.44 -18.67
N ILE A 142 -32.20 -9.90 -19.88
CA ILE A 142 -32.05 -8.46 -20.12
C ILE A 142 -33.42 -7.87 -20.49
N ALA A 143 -33.75 -6.72 -19.92
CA ALA A 143 -34.93 -5.94 -20.28
C ALA A 143 -34.55 -4.49 -20.60
N ARG A 144 -35.39 -3.78 -21.36
CA ARG A 144 -35.21 -2.34 -21.60
C ARG A 144 -35.51 -1.56 -20.32
N SER A 145 -34.73 -0.51 -20.07
CA SER A 145 -34.99 0.40 -18.95
C SER A 145 -36.33 1.10 -19.13
N LYS A 146 -37.07 1.25 -18.02
CA LYS A 146 -38.34 1.99 -17.99
C LYS A 146 -38.14 3.50 -18.19
N VAL A 147 -36.92 4.01 -17.97
CA VAL A 147 -36.57 5.43 -18.04
C VAL A 147 -35.88 5.77 -19.36
N ASN A 148 -35.01 4.88 -19.85
CA ASN A 148 -34.35 5.05 -21.14
C ASN A 148 -34.52 3.79 -22.01
N PRO A 149 -35.43 3.80 -23.00
CA PRO A 149 -35.72 2.64 -23.85
C PRO A 149 -34.54 2.13 -24.69
N TYR A 150 -33.48 2.93 -24.84
CA TYR A 150 -32.25 2.54 -25.54
C TYR A 150 -31.24 1.82 -24.64
N VAL A 151 -31.45 1.80 -23.33
CA VAL A 151 -30.56 1.16 -22.36
C VAL A 151 -31.13 -0.20 -21.97
N GLN A 152 -30.32 -1.23 -22.18
CA GLN A 152 -30.59 -2.59 -21.73
C GLN A 152 -30.02 -2.80 -20.34
N ILE A 153 -30.85 -3.29 -19.42
CA ILE A 153 -30.46 -3.58 -18.04
C ILE A 153 -30.72 -5.05 -17.68
N PRO A 154 -29.77 -5.71 -17.01
CA PRO A 154 -29.94 -7.08 -16.55
C PRO A 154 -30.93 -7.12 -15.37
N ARG A 155 -32.05 -7.84 -15.51
CA ARG A 155 -33.12 -7.88 -14.48
C ARG A 155 -33.07 -9.11 -13.59
N GLU A 156 -32.61 -10.21 -14.15
CA GLU A 156 -32.56 -11.50 -13.48
C GLU A 156 -31.39 -12.29 -14.07
N VAL A 157 -30.78 -13.12 -13.25
CA VAL A 157 -29.71 -14.02 -13.68
C VAL A 157 -30.00 -15.41 -13.14
N GLU A 158 -29.96 -16.39 -14.02
CA GLU A 158 -29.91 -17.80 -13.66
C GLU A 158 -28.46 -18.27 -13.80
N ILE A 159 -27.87 -18.72 -12.71
CA ILE A 159 -26.46 -19.10 -12.63
C ILE A 159 -26.33 -20.49 -12.03
N LYS A 160 -25.62 -21.38 -12.73
CA LYS A 160 -25.29 -22.72 -12.23
C LYS A 160 -23.88 -22.69 -11.67
N LEU A 161 -23.76 -22.90 -10.35
CA LEU A 161 -22.49 -23.01 -9.65
C LEU A 161 -22.16 -24.48 -9.42
N GLY A 162 -20.89 -24.84 -9.58
CA GLY A 162 -20.37 -26.18 -9.31
C GLY A 162 -19.23 -26.16 -8.31
N THR A 163 -19.17 -27.20 -7.50
CA THR A 163 -18.05 -27.54 -6.61
C THR A 163 -17.50 -28.90 -7.02
N THR A 164 -16.55 -29.45 -6.27
CA THR A 164 -16.12 -30.84 -6.47
C THR A 164 -17.18 -31.87 -6.07
N GLU A 165 -18.19 -31.49 -5.29
CA GLU A 165 -19.18 -32.41 -4.70
C GLU A 165 -20.59 -32.23 -5.25
N GLU A 166 -21.02 -30.98 -5.49
CA GLU A 166 -22.37 -30.68 -5.99
C GLU A 166 -22.39 -29.57 -7.06
N GLU A 167 -23.43 -29.59 -7.88
CA GLU A 167 -23.81 -28.46 -8.72
C GLU A 167 -25.20 -27.95 -8.30
N ARG A 168 -25.36 -26.63 -8.24
CA ARG A 168 -26.61 -25.97 -7.86
C ARG A 168 -26.90 -24.80 -8.78
N THR A 169 -28.12 -24.76 -9.30
CA THR A 169 -28.64 -23.62 -10.06
C THR A 169 -29.31 -22.63 -9.11
N LEU A 170 -28.97 -21.36 -9.26
CA LEU A 170 -29.49 -20.25 -8.48
C LEU A 170 -30.15 -19.25 -9.42
N THR A 171 -31.24 -18.65 -8.96
CA THR A 171 -31.89 -17.53 -9.64
C THR A 171 -31.76 -16.30 -8.76
N ALA A 172 -31.27 -15.21 -9.33
CA ALA A 172 -30.93 -13.99 -8.62
C ALA A 172 -31.53 -12.76 -9.31
N GLY A 173 -31.89 -11.75 -8.53
CA GLY A 173 -32.52 -10.53 -9.02
C GLY A 173 -31.54 -9.52 -9.61
N GLU A 174 -32.08 -8.36 -9.99
CA GLU A 174 -31.42 -7.26 -10.71
C GLU A 174 -30.07 -6.85 -10.11
N SER A 175 -29.98 -6.66 -8.79
CA SER A 175 -28.72 -6.26 -8.12
C SER A 175 -27.56 -7.24 -8.36
N ILE A 176 -27.83 -8.56 -8.28
CA ILE A 176 -26.82 -9.59 -8.51
C ILE A 176 -26.49 -9.68 -10.00
N ALA A 177 -27.51 -9.56 -10.87
CA ALA A 177 -27.35 -9.60 -12.31
C ALA A 177 -26.50 -8.42 -12.83
N GLU A 178 -26.68 -7.22 -12.27
CA GLU A 178 -25.88 -6.03 -12.55
C GLU A 178 -24.42 -6.22 -12.12
N GLN A 179 -24.17 -6.73 -10.91
CA GLN A 179 -22.81 -7.02 -10.43
C GLN A 179 -22.10 -8.02 -11.33
N ILE A 180 -22.77 -9.12 -11.69
CA ILE A 180 -22.26 -10.14 -12.59
C ILE A 180 -21.86 -9.57 -13.95
N ASN A 181 -22.72 -8.72 -14.53
CA ASN A 181 -22.45 -8.10 -15.82
C ASN A 181 -21.28 -7.10 -15.73
N LYS A 182 -21.27 -6.25 -14.68
CA LYS A 182 -20.22 -5.24 -14.44
C LYS A 182 -18.84 -5.87 -14.20
N MET A 183 -18.80 -7.03 -13.54
CA MET A 183 -17.56 -7.77 -13.24
C MET A 183 -17.11 -8.68 -14.38
N GLY A 184 -17.87 -8.74 -15.48
CA GLY A 184 -17.58 -9.63 -16.61
C GLY A 184 -17.49 -11.10 -16.19
N ILE A 185 -18.37 -11.53 -15.28
CA ILE A 185 -18.39 -12.92 -14.80
C ILE A 185 -18.86 -13.84 -15.92
N ARG A 186 -18.06 -14.86 -16.24
CA ARG A 186 -18.28 -15.82 -17.33
C ARG A 186 -18.16 -17.26 -16.84
N LYS A 187 -18.58 -18.20 -17.69
CA LYS A 187 -18.33 -19.64 -17.47
C LYS A 187 -16.84 -19.88 -17.21
N GLY A 188 -16.55 -20.70 -16.19
CA GLY A 188 -15.20 -20.99 -15.72
C GLY A 188 -14.65 -20.03 -14.67
N ASP A 189 -15.35 -18.94 -14.33
CA ASP A 189 -14.95 -18.08 -13.20
C ASP A 189 -15.35 -18.75 -11.87
N VAL A 190 -14.51 -18.65 -10.85
CA VAL A 190 -14.85 -19.03 -9.47
C VAL A 190 -15.37 -17.80 -8.76
N ILE A 191 -16.57 -17.89 -8.20
CA ILE A 191 -17.23 -16.79 -7.50
C ILE A 191 -17.81 -17.25 -6.18
N TRP A 192 -18.10 -16.30 -5.30
CA TRP A 192 -19.03 -16.52 -4.20
C TRP A 192 -20.02 -15.36 -4.09
N ILE A 193 -21.23 -15.70 -3.63
CA ILE A 193 -22.34 -14.76 -3.40
C ILE A 193 -22.71 -14.83 -1.93
N ASP A 194 -22.65 -13.69 -1.25
CA ASP A 194 -23.13 -13.57 0.13
C ASP A 194 -24.65 -13.82 0.18
N ALA A 195 -25.10 -14.77 1.01
CA ALA A 195 -26.51 -15.18 1.04
C ALA A 195 -27.43 -14.13 1.65
N GLU A 196 -26.91 -13.18 2.44
CA GLU A 196 -27.70 -12.13 3.11
C GLU A 196 -27.69 -10.83 2.31
N THR A 197 -26.50 -10.40 1.88
CA THR A 197 -26.32 -9.10 1.21
C THR A 197 -26.43 -9.18 -0.31
N GLY A 198 -26.27 -10.37 -0.90
CA GLY A 198 -26.21 -10.54 -2.35
C GLY A 198 -24.95 -9.95 -3.00
N ASN A 199 -23.92 -9.64 -2.22
CA ASN A 199 -22.64 -9.17 -2.76
C ASN A 199 -21.94 -10.31 -3.50
N VAL A 200 -21.50 -10.03 -4.74
CA VAL A 200 -20.83 -11.01 -5.62
C VAL A 200 -19.33 -10.73 -5.66
N VAL A 201 -18.53 -11.76 -5.43
CA VAL A 201 -17.05 -11.67 -5.47
C VAL A 201 -16.49 -12.68 -6.45
N LYS A 202 -15.66 -12.22 -7.40
CA LYS A 202 -14.93 -13.04 -8.37
C LYS A 202 -13.53 -13.35 -7.83
N MET A 203 -13.26 -14.62 -7.57
CA MET A 203 -11.98 -15.10 -7.02
C MET A 203 -10.92 -15.30 -8.10
N GLY A 204 -11.33 -15.63 -9.33
CA GLY A 204 -10.44 -15.90 -10.45
C GLY A 204 -10.99 -16.93 -11.43
N LYS A 205 -10.13 -17.51 -12.26
CA LYS A 205 -10.47 -18.58 -13.23
C LYS A 205 -10.20 -19.96 -12.63
N ALA A 206 -11.13 -20.90 -12.79
CA ALA A 206 -10.98 -22.26 -12.29
C ALA A 206 -9.86 -23.03 -13.03
N LYS A 207 -8.94 -23.65 -12.28
CA LYS A 207 -7.93 -24.56 -12.85
C LYS A 207 -8.60 -25.80 -13.46
N GLY A 208 -8.14 -26.20 -14.65
CA GLY A 208 -8.58 -27.45 -15.29
C GLY A 208 -9.99 -27.44 -15.88
N PHE A 209 -10.65 -26.29 -15.98
CA PHE A 209 -11.96 -26.19 -16.62
C PHE A 209 -11.86 -26.30 -18.16
N GLU A 210 -12.67 -27.14 -18.79
CA GLU A 210 -12.73 -27.30 -20.25
C GLU A 210 -12.99 -25.94 -20.93
N GLY A 211 -11.98 -25.42 -21.63
CA GLY A 211 -11.96 -24.07 -22.20
C GLY A 211 -10.75 -23.23 -21.80
N ALA A 212 -9.92 -23.69 -20.85
CA ALA A 212 -8.70 -23.00 -20.41
C ALA A 212 -7.53 -22.99 -21.43
N LYS A 213 -7.76 -23.33 -22.71
CA LYS A 213 -6.73 -23.24 -23.76
C LYS A 213 -6.72 -21.86 -24.41
N THR A 214 -5.74 -21.05 -23.97
CA THR A 214 -4.87 -20.16 -24.78
C THR A 214 -5.51 -19.17 -25.76
N TYR A 215 -6.50 -18.35 -25.36
CA TYR A 215 -6.84 -17.13 -26.14
C TYR A 215 -7.39 -15.94 -25.32
N ASP A 216 -7.47 -16.00 -23.98
CA ASP A 216 -7.75 -14.80 -23.19
C ASP A 216 -6.42 -14.25 -22.66
N ILE A 217 -6.00 -13.14 -23.26
CA ILE A 217 -4.81 -12.31 -22.92
C ILE A 217 -5.01 -11.62 -21.54
N GLU A 218 -6.15 -11.84 -20.88
CA GLU A 218 -6.39 -11.34 -19.52
C GLU A 218 -5.68 -12.21 -18.49
N ALA A 219 -4.60 -11.67 -17.91
CA ALA A 219 -3.84 -12.22 -16.79
C ALA A 219 -4.69 -12.39 -15.51
N GLY A 220 -5.65 -13.31 -15.52
CA GLY A 220 -6.51 -13.61 -14.38
C GLY A 220 -5.87 -14.63 -13.42
N LYS A 221 -5.97 -14.39 -12.10
CA LYS A 221 -5.55 -15.33 -11.05
C LYS A 221 -6.24 -16.69 -11.24
N LEU A 222 -5.46 -17.76 -11.35
CA LEU A 222 -5.96 -19.13 -11.38
C LEU A 222 -6.27 -19.61 -9.96
N VAL A 223 -7.45 -20.17 -9.75
CA VAL A 223 -7.96 -20.63 -8.45
C VAL A 223 -8.49 -22.06 -8.56
N ASP A 224 -8.35 -22.82 -7.48
CA ASP A 224 -8.86 -24.18 -7.42
C ASP A 224 -10.39 -24.21 -7.37
N ILE A 225 -10.99 -25.28 -7.88
CA ILE A 225 -12.44 -25.48 -7.79
C ILE A 225 -12.78 -25.70 -6.30
N PRO A 226 -13.72 -24.94 -5.73
CA PRO A 226 -14.10 -25.10 -4.33
C PRO A 226 -14.64 -26.50 -4.04
N SER A 227 -14.28 -27.05 -2.87
CA SER A 227 -14.84 -28.29 -2.33
C SER A 227 -16.02 -28.04 -1.38
N GLY A 228 -16.70 -29.12 -0.98
CA GLY A 228 -17.91 -29.06 -0.17
C GLY A 228 -19.16 -28.64 -0.96
N PRO A 229 -20.28 -28.41 -0.26
CA PRO A 229 -21.50 -27.92 -0.89
C PRO A 229 -21.35 -26.48 -1.42
N VAL A 230 -22.11 -26.15 -2.47
CA VAL A 230 -22.21 -24.79 -3.05
C VAL A 230 -22.68 -23.82 -1.98
N LYS A 231 -23.69 -24.17 -1.19
CA LYS A 231 -24.13 -23.35 -0.05
C LYS A 231 -23.37 -23.79 1.20
N LYS A 232 -22.50 -22.94 1.72
CA LYS A 232 -21.70 -23.24 2.92
C LYS A 232 -21.43 -22.00 3.75
N GLU A 233 -21.03 -22.24 4.99
CA GLU A 233 -20.51 -21.19 5.86
C GLU A 233 -19.07 -20.89 5.44
N LYS A 234 -18.76 -19.61 5.20
CA LYS A 234 -17.44 -19.13 4.83
C LYS A 234 -16.97 -18.11 5.87
N GLU A 235 -15.78 -18.32 6.39
CA GLU A 235 -15.12 -17.35 7.26
C GLU A 235 -14.52 -16.24 6.40
N LEU A 236 -14.98 -15.02 6.61
CA LEU A 236 -14.49 -13.80 6.00
C LEU A 236 -13.63 -13.08 7.03
N THR A 237 -12.44 -12.70 6.61
CA THR A 237 -11.50 -11.93 7.42
C THR A 237 -11.30 -10.58 6.76
N ASN A 238 -11.67 -9.51 7.45
CA ASN A 238 -11.46 -8.14 6.99
C ASN A 238 -10.67 -7.38 8.05
N THR A 239 -9.69 -6.61 7.62
CA THR A 239 -8.88 -5.77 8.50
C THR A 239 -9.25 -4.32 8.29
N PHE A 240 -9.62 -3.64 9.38
CA PHE A 240 -9.89 -2.19 9.42
C PHE A 240 -8.88 -1.53 10.35
N THR A 241 -8.48 -0.28 10.10
CA THR A 241 -7.68 0.44 11.10
C THR A 241 -8.57 1.01 12.20
N LEU A 242 -8.00 1.31 13.37
CA LEU A 242 -8.73 2.03 14.42
C LEU A 242 -9.22 3.39 13.92
N TYR A 243 -8.46 4.04 13.04
CA TYR A 243 -8.86 5.29 12.41
C TYR A 243 -10.09 5.13 11.49
N ASP A 244 -10.18 4.04 10.72
CA ASP A 244 -11.35 3.78 9.87
C ASP A 244 -12.64 3.64 10.71
N LEU A 245 -12.52 2.98 11.87
CA LEU A 245 -13.62 2.81 12.82
C LEU A 245 -14.00 4.14 13.47
N ASP A 246 -13.03 4.96 13.86
CA ASP A 246 -13.28 6.31 14.38
C ASP A 246 -14.04 7.17 13.36
N MET A 247 -13.57 7.18 12.11
CA MET A 247 -14.20 7.94 11.05
C MET A 247 -15.62 7.47 10.78
N THR A 248 -15.84 6.16 10.78
CA THR A 248 -17.18 5.57 10.59
C THR A 248 -18.13 6.01 11.69
N LEU A 249 -17.71 5.94 12.96
CA LEU A 249 -18.55 6.34 14.09
C LEU A 249 -18.78 7.86 14.15
N ALA A 250 -17.73 8.65 13.88
CA ALA A 250 -17.83 10.10 13.80
C ALA A 250 -18.81 10.54 12.71
N ALA A 251 -18.77 9.90 11.53
CA ALA A 251 -19.66 10.21 10.41
C ALA A 251 -21.12 9.85 10.71
N GLN A 252 -21.38 8.79 11.49
CA GLN A 252 -22.73 8.43 11.93
C GLN A 252 -23.33 9.43 12.92
N SER A 253 -22.48 10.15 13.66
CA SER A 253 -22.88 11.14 14.66
C SER A 253 -23.18 12.53 14.05
N LEU A 254 -23.08 12.68 12.73
CA LEU A 254 -23.31 13.94 12.03
C LEU A 254 -24.79 14.15 11.65
N SER A 255 -25.35 15.30 12.01
CA SER A 255 -26.63 15.77 11.47
C SER A 255 -26.48 16.31 10.05
N ILE A 256 -27.55 16.23 9.24
CA ILE A 256 -27.58 16.76 7.85
C ILE A 256 -27.17 18.25 7.80
N THR A 257 -27.50 19.03 8.83
CA THR A 257 -27.13 20.45 8.94
C THR A 257 -25.61 20.66 9.09
N ALA A 258 -24.89 19.71 9.70
CA ALA A 258 -23.44 19.79 9.86
C ALA A 258 -22.67 19.46 8.56
N ILE A 259 -23.26 18.65 7.67
CA ILE A 259 -22.67 18.21 6.40
C ILE A 259 -22.47 19.39 5.43
N PHE A 260 -23.40 20.37 5.43
CA PHE A 260 -23.33 21.51 4.51
C PHE A 260 -22.40 22.64 4.96
N SER A 261 -21.93 22.63 6.20
CA SER A 261 -21.17 23.76 6.78
C SER A 261 -19.65 23.57 6.81
N LEU A 262 -19.10 22.35 6.69
CA LEU A 262 -17.78 22.02 7.28
C LEU A 262 -17.00 20.92 6.53
N TRP A 263 -16.60 21.17 5.29
CA TRP A 263 -15.77 20.25 4.49
C TRP A 263 -14.26 20.33 4.82
N SER A 264 -13.88 20.41 6.10
CA SER A 264 -12.48 20.34 6.54
C SER A 264 -12.23 19.06 7.32
N GLU A 265 -11.09 18.40 7.09
CA GLU A 265 -10.59 17.29 7.93
C GLU A 265 -10.67 17.69 9.42
N ARG A 266 -11.58 17.09 10.18
CA ARG A 266 -11.85 17.47 11.56
C ARG A 266 -11.11 16.57 12.54
N GLU A 267 -10.62 17.18 13.63
CA GLU A 267 -10.10 16.47 14.79
C GLU A 267 -11.16 15.49 15.33
N ILE A 268 -10.77 14.24 15.56
CA ILE A 268 -11.67 13.22 16.10
C ILE A 268 -11.76 13.41 17.62
N SER A 269 -12.98 13.55 18.14
CA SER A 269 -13.16 13.73 19.58
C SER A 269 -12.69 12.51 20.37
N GLN A 270 -12.20 12.74 21.57
CA GLN A 270 -11.77 11.67 22.47
C GLN A 270 -12.94 10.75 22.87
N ASP A 271 -14.17 11.25 22.87
CA ASP A 271 -15.35 10.44 23.19
C ASP A 271 -15.66 9.42 22.08
N VAL A 272 -15.50 9.80 20.80
CA VAL A 272 -15.61 8.86 19.67
C VAL A 272 -14.55 7.77 19.80
N ARG A 273 -13.29 8.14 20.06
CA ARG A 273 -12.19 7.17 20.23
C ARG A 273 -12.45 6.19 21.36
N LYS A 274 -12.89 6.68 22.52
CA LYS A 274 -13.26 5.83 23.67
C LYS A 274 -14.38 4.85 23.33
N GLN A 275 -15.38 5.27 22.55
CA GLN A 275 -16.45 4.38 22.11
C GLN A 275 -15.95 3.31 21.15
N VAL A 276 -15.09 3.68 20.19
CA VAL A 276 -14.44 2.72 19.29
C VAL A 276 -13.58 1.73 20.07
N ASP A 277 -12.76 2.22 20.99
CA ASP A 277 -11.89 1.36 21.80
C ASP A 277 -12.71 0.37 22.65
N ALA A 278 -13.83 0.81 23.21
CA ALA A 278 -14.76 -0.08 23.93
C ALA A 278 -15.41 -1.11 23.00
N TYR A 279 -15.84 -0.70 21.80
CA TYR A 279 -16.42 -1.58 20.80
C TYR A 279 -15.43 -2.65 20.31
N VAL A 280 -14.19 -2.25 20.02
CA VAL A 280 -13.11 -3.15 19.61
C VAL A 280 -12.78 -4.13 20.73
N LYS A 281 -12.69 -3.66 21.98
CA LYS A 281 -12.46 -4.52 23.14
C LYS A 281 -13.57 -5.57 23.33
N ASP A 282 -14.82 -5.19 23.13
CA ASP A 282 -15.96 -6.13 23.16
C ASP A 282 -15.84 -7.20 22.08
N MET A 283 -15.52 -6.83 20.82
CA MET A 283 -15.31 -7.80 19.74
C MET A 283 -14.16 -8.77 20.03
N ILE A 284 -13.05 -8.28 20.58
CA ILE A 284 -11.92 -9.14 20.98
C ILE A 284 -12.34 -10.10 22.09
N SER A 285 -13.08 -9.63 23.10
CA SER A 285 -13.55 -10.48 24.20
C SER A 285 -14.49 -11.59 23.74
N LYS A 286 -15.23 -11.36 22.65
CA LYS A 286 -16.11 -12.33 22.00
C LYS A 286 -15.39 -13.26 21.02
N GLY A 287 -14.09 -13.03 20.76
CA GLY A 287 -13.30 -13.79 19.79
C GLY A 287 -13.66 -13.51 18.33
N SER A 288 -14.41 -12.43 18.04
CA SER A 288 -14.78 -12.05 16.67
C SER A 288 -13.81 -11.06 16.03
N ALA A 289 -12.83 -10.55 16.78
CA ALA A 289 -11.76 -9.71 16.27
C ALA A 289 -10.43 -9.92 17.00
N GLU A 290 -9.33 -9.56 16.35
CA GLU A 290 -8.00 -9.44 16.96
C GLU A 290 -7.32 -8.14 16.52
N LEU A 291 -6.41 -7.63 17.36
CA LEU A 291 -5.60 -6.47 17.01
C LEU A 291 -4.34 -6.91 16.27
N ILE A 292 -4.02 -6.19 15.20
CA ILE A 292 -2.78 -6.33 14.45
C ILE A 292 -1.96 -5.05 14.67
N PRO A 293 -0.80 -5.14 15.34
CA PRO A 293 0.14 -4.03 15.35
C PRO A 293 0.71 -3.88 13.93
N GLY A 294 0.37 -2.77 13.27
CA GLY A 294 0.94 -2.41 11.97
C GLY A 294 2.26 -1.66 12.12
N VAL A 295 2.66 -0.99 11.04
CA VAL A 295 3.90 -0.24 10.94
C VAL A 295 3.59 1.24 10.71
N LEU A 296 4.13 2.10 11.57
CA LEU A 296 4.17 3.54 11.36
C LEU A 296 5.55 3.93 10.83
N PHE A 297 5.63 4.24 9.55
CA PHE A 297 6.85 4.73 8.91
C PHE A 297 6.87 6.26 8.86
N ILE A 298 7.89 6.87 9.48
CA ILE A 298 8.11 8.32 9.43
C ILE A 298 9.39 8.62 8.64
N ASP A 299 9.24 9.22 7.47
CA ASP A 299 10.37 9.66 6.64
C ASP A 299 10.88 11.03 7.05
N ASP A 300 12.14 11.30 6.74
CA ASP A 300 12.86 12.53 7.11
C ASP A 300 12.70 12.90 8.60
N ALA A 301 12.79 11.90 9.48
CA ALA A 301 12.52 12.03 10.91
C ALA A 301 13.39 13.10 11.63
N HIS A 302 14.53 13.49 11.05
CA HIS A 302 15.34 14.62 11.51
C HIS A 302 14.63 15.98 11.43
N MET A 303 13.49 16.07 10.73
CA MET A 303 12.66 17.26 10.62
C MET A 303 11.64 17.41 11.75
N LEU A 304 11.53 16.41 12.63
CA LEU A 304 10.68 16.46 13.82
C LEU A 304 11.29 17.35 14.91
N ASP A 305 10.43 17.92 15.73
CA ASP A 305 10.81 18.71 16.91
C ASP A 305 10.86 17.85 18.19
N ILE A 306 11.45 18.39 19.24
CA ILE A 306 11.61 17.71 20.53
C ILE A 306 10.27 17.28 21.15
N GLU A 307 9.21 18.07 20.97
CA GLU A 307 7.86 17.75 21.46
C GLU A 307 7.30 16.50 20.77
N THR A 308 7.51 16.40 19.45
CA THR A 308 7.06 15.26 18.65
C THR A 308 7.82 13.99 19.02
N PHE A 309 9.14 14.07 19.23
CA PHE A 309 9.92 12.94 19.72
C PHE A 309 9.47 12.49 21.11
N SER A 310 9.15 13.42 22.01
CA SER A 310 8.61 13.10 23.33
C SER A 310 7.26 12.37 23.23
N PHE A 311 6.37 12.83 22.34
CA PHE A 311 5.09 12.17 22.06
C PHE A 311 5.29 10.73 21.55
N LEU A 312 6.16 10.54 20.55
CA LEU A 312 6.44 9.21 19.97
C LEU A 312 7.07 8.27 21.00
N THR A 313 7.97 8.78 21.85
CA THR A 313 8.62 7.99 22.91
C THR A 313 7.59 7.46 23.91
N LYS A 314 6.63 8.30 24.30
CA LYS A 314 5.52 7.88 25.16
C LYS A 314 4.58 6.89 24.46
N ALA A 315 4.35 7.08 23.16
CA ALA A 315 3.50 6.17 22.38
C ALA A 315 4.11 4.77 22.26
N LEU A 316 5.44 4.64 22.17
CA LEU A 316 6.16 3.36 22.16
C LEU A 316 5.97 2.52 23.43
N GLU A 317 5.63 3.15 24.55
CA GLU A 317 5.40 2.47 25.84
C GLU A 317 4.00 1.85 25.93
N ALA A 318 3.10 2.16 25.00
CA ALA A 318 1.78 1.56 24.97
C ALA A 318 1.84 0.08 24.59
N GLU A 319 1.03 -0.75 25.26
CA GLU A 319 0.99 -2.21 25.04
C GLU A 319 0.69 -2.61 23.59
N LEU A 320 -0.11 -1.80 22.89
CA LEU A 320 -0.55 -2.03 21.51
C LEU A 320 0.02 -0.98 20.56
N ALA A 321 1.22 -0.46 20.86
CA ALA A 321 1.90 0.49 19.97
C ALA A 321 2.21 -0.17 18.62
N PRO A 322 1.98 0.53 17.49
CA PRO A 322 2.46 0.06 16.20
C PRO A 322 4.00 0.07 16.18
N ILE A 323 4.57 -0.69 15.25
CA ILE A 323 6.02 -0.72 15.06
C ILE A 323 6.45 0.61 14.45
N LEU A 324 7.18 1.41 15.22
CA LEU A 324 7.72 2.67 14.75
C LEU A 324 8.98 2.45 13.92
N VAL A 325 8.94 2.83 12.65
CA VAL A 325 10.10 2.87 11.76
C VAL A 325 10.38 4.32 11.40
N LEU A 326 11.52 4.86 11.85
CA LEU A 326 11.99 6.18 11.49
C LEU A 326 13.03 6.07 10.37
N ALA A 327 13.03 7.00 9.42
CA ALA A 327 14.08 7.09 8.41
C ALA A 327 14.77 8.45 8.43
N THR A 328 16.07 8.46 8.21
CA THR A 328 16.86 9.68 8.12
C THR A 328 18.00 9.54 7.11
N ASN A 329 18.32 10.65 6.46
CA ASN A 329 19.45 10.81 5.56
C ASN A 329 20.51 11.78 6.12
N ARG A 330 20.34 12.26 7.36
CA ARG A 330 21.28 13.18 8.01
C ARG A 330 22.19 12.46 9.00
N GLY A 331 23.45 12.90 9.04
CA GLY A 331 24.42 12.58 10.08
C GLY A 331 24.11 13.36 11.35
N THR A 332 25.03 14.19 11.85
CA THR A 332 24.76 15.09 12.98
C THR A 332 24.00 16.33 12.52
N THR A 333 22.95 16.69 13.25
CA THR A 333 22.21 17.94 13.02
C THR A 333 21.55 18.40 14.32
N ARG A 334 21.15 19.66 14.37
CA ARG A 334 20.41 20.23 15.49
C ARG A 334 19.02 19.60 15.62
N ILE A 335 18.62 19.25 16.85
CA ILE A 335 17.25 18.82 17.17
C ILE A 335 16.34 20.05 17.11
N ARG A 336 15.31 20.03 16.26
CA ARG A 336 14.43 21.20 16.07
C ARG A 336 13.70 21.55 17.38
N GLY A 337 13.62 22.84 17.67
CA GLY A 337 13.07 23.36 18.92
C GLY A 337 14.07 23.44 20.08
N THR A 338 15.33 23.00 19.90
CA THR A 338 16.40 23.08 20.91
C THR A 338 17.69 23.59 20.28
N ASP A 339 18.71 23.97 21.07
CA ASP A 339 20.07 24.28 20.58
C ASP A 339 21.02 23.06 20.56
N VAL A 340 20.49 21.86 20.82
CA VAL A 340 21.31 20.64 20.95
C VAL A 340 21.57 20.03 19.58
N GLU A 341 22.85 19.80 19.25
CA GLU A 341 23.24 18.93 18.14
C GLU A 341 23.30 17.48 18.60
N SER A 342 22.77 16.58 17.79
CA SER A 342 22.71 15.16 18.10
C SER A 342 22.84 14.33 16.83
N PRO A 343 23.34 13.07 16.91
CA PRO A 343 23.24 12.13 15.80
C PRO A 343 21.80 12.07 15.28
N HIS A 344 21.67 12.17 13.96
CA HIS A 344 20.40 12.11 13.23
C HIS A 344 19.39 13.20 13.57
N GLY A 345 19.75 14.20 14.39
CA GLY A 345 18.82 15.22 14.87
C GLY A 345 17.78 14.68 15.84
N MET A 346 18.09 13.59 16.55
CA MET A 346 17.18 12.90 17.46
C MET A 346 17.67 12.99 18.91
N PRO A 347 16.77 13.01 19.91
CA PRO A 347 17.13 12.87 21.31
C PRO A 347 17.86 11.54 21.59
N LEU A 348 18.90 11.57 22.43
CA LEU A 348 19.73 10.39 22.74
C LEU A 348 18.91 9.28 23.44
N ASP A 349 17.98 9.67 24.30
CA ASP A 349 17.06 8.77 25.01
C ASP A 349 16.13 7.99 24.06
N LEU A 350 15.72 8.61 22.95
CA LEU A 350 15.01 7.91 21.90
C LEU A 350 15.96 7.01 21.11
N LEU A 351 17.14 7.48 20.72
CA LEU A 351 18.12 6.68 19.97
C LEU A 351 18.50 5.38 20.70
N ASP A 352 18.64 5.41 22.02
CA ASP A 352 18.92 4.22 22.84
C ASP A 352 17.79 3.17 22.80
N ARG A 353 16.58 3.57 22.40
CA ARG A 353 15.41 2.69 22.21
C ARG A 353 15.25 2.21 20.76
N LEU A 354 16.08 2.67 19.82
CA LEU A 354 15.98 2.33 18.40
C LEU A 354 17.02 1.28 18.00
N LEU A 355 16.57 0.27 17.24
CA LEU A 355 17.47 -0.60 16.49
C LEU A 355 17.86 0.10 15.19
N ILE A 356 19.14 0.46 15.06
CA ILE A 356 19.65 1.21 13.92
C ILE A 356 20.06 0.25 12.81
N ILE A 357 19.44 0.37 11.64
CA ILE A 357 19.78 -0.35 10.42
C ILE A 357 20.36 0.66 9.42
N THR A 358 21.62 0.45 9.05
CA THR A 358 22.30 1.29 8.05
C THR A 358 22.15 0.71 6.65
N THR A 359 21.93 1.60 5.68
CA THR A 359 21.90 1.27 4.25
C THR A 359 23.12 1.85 3.54
N ARG A 360 23.56 1.20 2.46
CA ARG A 360 24.72 1.64 1.66
C ARG A 360 24.29 2.18 0.29
N PRO A 361 25.14 2.96 -0.40
CA PRO A 361 24.96 3.19 -1.83
C PRO A 361 24.90 1.87 -2.61
N TYR A 362 24.07 1.84 -3.65
CA TYR A 362 23.97 0.69 -4.55
C TYR A 362 25.20 0.60 -5.45
N THR A 363 25.58 -0.63 -5.81
CA THR A 363 26.56 -0.86 -6.87
C THR A 363 25.96 -0.55 -8.23
N LYS A 364 26.80 -0.47 -9.27
CA LYS A 364 26.35 -0.27 -10.65
C LYS A 364 25.43 -1.40 -11.13
N GLU A 365 25.76 -2.63 -10.78
CA GLU A 365 24.95 -3.82 -11.13
C GLU A 365 23.59 -3.79 -10.42
N GLU A 366 23.58 -3.51 -9.12
CA GLU A 366 22.33 -3.36 -8.35
C GLU A 366 21.47 -2.21 -8.91
N SER A 367 22.09 -1.09 -9.31
CA SER A 367 21.39 0.05 -9.91
C SER A 367 20.75 -0.33 -11.25
N LYS A 368 21.47 -1.08 -12.09
CA LYS A 368 20.94 -1.60 -13.36
C LYS A 368 19.70 -2.46 -13.14
N ASP A 369 19.78 -3.40 -12.20
CA ASP A 369 18.65 -4.25 -11.83
C ASP A 369 17.45 -3.46 -11.33
N ILE A 370 17.68 -2.46 -10.48
CA ILE A 370 16.61 -1.60 -9.95
C ILE A 370 15.94 -0.82 -11.09
N ILE A 371 16.72 -0.21 -11.99
CA ILE A 371 16.19 0.54 -13.13
C ILE A 371 15.36 -0.38 -14.04
N ALA A 372 15.84 -1.61 -14.30
CA ALA A 372 15.11 -2.58 -15.10
C ALA A 372 13.76 -2.97 -14.48
N ILE A 373 13.73 -3.26 -13.16
CA ILE A 373 12.47 -3.56 -12.44
C ILE A 373 11.51 -2.37 -12.52
N ARG A 374 12.01 -1.14 -12.41
CA ARG A 374 11.19 0.07 -12.53
C ARG A 374 10.65 0.30 -13.92
N ALA A 375 11.44 0.02 -14.95
CA ALA A 375 10.97 0.12 -16.33
C ALA A 375 9.85 -0.90 -16.58
N GLU A 376 9.99 -2.13 -16.07
CA GLU A 376 8.94 -3.16 -16.15
C GLU A 376 7.67 -2.77 -15.39
N GLU A 377 7.77 -2.24 -14.17
CA GLU A 377 6.63 -1.76 -13.37
C GLU A 377 5.86 -0.63 -14.08
N LEU A 378 6.58 0.22 -14.83
CA LEU A 378 6.00 1.34 -15.58
C LEU A 378 5.58 0.98 -17.01
N ASP A 379 5.72 -0.29 -17.42
CA ASP A 379 5.46 -0.74 -18.80
C ASP A 379 6.26 0.07 -19.85
N ILE A 380 7.54 0.30 -19.54
CA ILE A 380 8.50 1.04 -20.36
C ILE A 380 9.50 0.06 -20.96
N GLU A 381 9.44 -0.13 -22.27
CA GLU A 381 10.40 -0.96 -23.01
C GLU A 381 11.70 -0.18 -23.27
N LEU A 382 12.82 -0.69 -22.74
CA LEU A 382 14.15 -0.12 -22.92
C LEU A 382 15.00 -0.97 -23.86
N GLU A 383 15.70 -0.34 -24.80
CA GLU A 383 16.82 -0.96 -25.50
C GLU A 383 18.00 -1.18 -24.52
N PRO A 384 18.84 -2.24 -24.69
CA PRO A 384 19.96 -2.48 -23.80
C PRO A 384 20.91 -1.29 -23.61
N MET A 385 21.17 -0.53 -24.68
CA MET A 385 22.02 0.67 -24.61
C MET A 385 21.36 1.81 -23.81
N ALA A 386 20.02 1.92 -23.82
CA ALA A 386 19.30 2.90 -23.02
C ALA A 386 19.40 2.57 -21.52
N LEU A 387 19.26 1.29 -21.17
CA LEU A 387 19.44 0.82 -19.81
C LEU A 387 20.89 1.05 -19.32
N ASP A 388 21.89 0.79 -20.16
CA ASP A 388 23.29 1.06 -19.82
C ASP A 388 23.55 2.55 -19.60
N GLU A 389 22.97 3.43 -20.42
CA GLU A 389 23.07 4.89 -20.27
C GLU A 389 22.45 5.36 -18.93
N LEU A 390 21.24 4.90 -18.61
CA LEU A 390 20.59 5.19 -17.32
C LEU A 390 21.40 4.66 -16.13
N THR A 391 22.02 3.49 -16.29
CA THR A 391 22.88 2.88 -15.26
C THR A 391 24.15 3.70 -15.01
N ASN A 392 24.75 4.25 -16.07
CA ASN A 392 25.88 5.17 -15.94
C ASN A 392 25.45 6.43 -15.17
N MET A 393 24.32 7.03 -15.53
CA MET A 393 23.77 8.20 -14.84
C MET A 393 23.44 7.92 -13.36
N ALA A 394 22.94 6.73 -13.05
CA ALA A 394 22.69 6.34 -11.66
C ALA A 394 23.97 6.36 -10.80
N SER A 395 25.11 6.02 -11.41
CA SER A 395 26.42 5.97 -10.75
C SER A 395 27.07 7.35 -10.65
N GLU A 396 26.93 8.19 -11.68
CA GLU A 396 27.57 9.51 -11.77
C GLU A 396 26.78 10.60 -11.01
N GLU A 397 25.46 10.62 -11.17
CA GLU A 397 24.58 11.59 -10.52
C GLU A 397 23.85 11.00 -9.30
N SER A 398 22.82 10.17 -9.54
CA SER A 398 22.09 9.43 -8.51
C SER A 398 21.09 8.46 -9.14
N LEU A 399 20.81 7.35 -8.45
CA LEU A 399 19.78 6.39 -8.84
C LEU A 399 18.39 7.04 -8.97
N ARG A 400 18.05 7.97 -8.07
CA ARG A 400 16.77 8.70 -8.11
C ARG A 400 16.61 9.47 -9.43
N TYR A 401 17.65 10.17 -9.83
CA TYR A 401 17.64 10.94 -11.07
C TYR A 401 17.51 10.02 -12.30
N ALA A 402 18.27 8.92 -12.36
CA ALA A 402 18.16 7.94 -13.44
C ALA A 402 16.73 7.37 -13.56
N ILE A 403 16.10 6.98 -12.45
CA ILE A 403 14.71 6.49 -12.45
C ILE A 403 13.74 7.57 -12.93
N GLN A 404 13.91 8.83 -12.49
CA GLN A 404 13.07 9.95 -12.93
C GLN A 404 13.17 10.25 -14.43
N LEU A 405 14.23 9.81 -15.11
CA LEU A 405 14.37 9.96 -16.56
C LEU A 405 13.61 8.91 -17.37
N LEU A 406 13.09 7.82 -16.77
CA LEU A 406 12.38 6.76 -17.50
C LEU A 406 11.17 7.31 -18.26
N GLU A 407 10.24 7.96 -17.56
CA GLU A 407 9.00 8.49 -18.18
C GLU A 407 9.28 9.63 -19.19
N PRO A 408 10.14 10.63 -18.89
CA PRO A 408 10.55 11.62 -19.89
C PRO A 408 11.14 10.99 -21.16
N SER A 409 12.00 9.97 -21.01
CA SER A 409 12.59 9.27 -22.16
C SER A 409 11.52 8.52 -22.96
N GLN A 410 10.52 7.93 -22.30
CA GLN A 410 9.37 7.29 -22.95
C GLN A 410 8.52 8.29 -23.75
N VAL A 411 8.33 9.51 -23.22
CA VAL A 411 7.61 10.59 -23.93
C VAL A 411 8.37 11.00 -25.19
N LEU A 412 9.70 11.14 -25.11
CA LEU A 412 10.54 11.48 -26.27
C LEU A 412 10.53 10.37 -27.34
N ALA A 413 10.64 9.11 -26.94
CA ALA A 413 10.53 7.97 -27.84
C ALA A 413 9.18 7.95 -28.58
N ARG A 414 8.06 8.16 -27.85
CA ARG A 414 6.71 8.25 -28.44
C ARG A 414 6.57 9.41 -29.40
N LYS A 415 7.13 10.58 -29.07
CA LYS A 415 7.17 11.75 -29.96
C LYS A 415 7.92 11.46 -31.26
N ALA A 416 8.94 10.61 -31.21
CA ALA A 416 9.67 10.11 -32.37
C ALA A 416 8.97 8.93 -33.09
N GLY A 417 7.73 8.58 -32.73
CA GLY A 417 6.97 7.50 -33.34
C GLY A 417 7.40 6.09 -32.92
N ARG A 418 8.14 5.94 -31.82
CA ARG A 418 8.65 4.66 -31.30
C ARG A 418 8.01 4.30 -29.95
N ALA A 419 7.78 3.00 -29.74
CA ALA A 419 7.39 2.48 -28.42
C ALA A 419 8.61 2.27 -27.51
N VAL A 420 9.70 1.75 -28.07
CA VAL A 420 10.95 1.44 -27.35
C VAL A 420 11.82 2.67 -27.16
N VAL A 421 12.30 2.88 -25.93
CA VAL A 421 13.25 3.93 -25.55
C VAL A 421 14.67 3.55 -25.94
N LYS A 422 15.36 4.48 -26.60
CA LYS A 422 16.76 4.36 -27.02
C LYS A 422 17.68 5.24 -26.19
N ALA A 423 18.98 4.99 -26.25
CA ALA A 423 19.99 5.77 -25.53
C ALA A 423 19.95 7.27 -25.89
N ASP A 424 19.62 7.61 -27.14
CA ASP A 424 19.51 9.01 -27.56
C ASP A 424 18.34 9.74 -26.88
N ASP A 425 17.23 9.04 -26.62
CA ASP A 425 16.08 9.61 -25.89
C ASP A 425 16.48 9.92 -24.44
N VAL A 426 17.23 9.03 -23.80
CA VAL A 426 17.77 9.21 -22.43
C VAL A 426 18.73 10.41 -22.38
N LYS A 427 19.63 10.52 -23.36
CA LYS A 427 20.57 11.65 -23.49
C LYS A 427 19.87 12.96 -23.79
N GLU A 428 18.78 12.94 -24.55
CA GLU A 428 17.97 14.14 -24.79
C GLU A 428 17.21 14.55 -23.53
N ALA A 429 16.59 13.59 -22.82
CA ALA A 429 15.94 13.84 -21.54
C ALA A 429 16.93 14.44 -20.52
N SER A 430 18.15 13.90 -20.43
CA SER A 430 19.16 14.39 -19.48
C SER A 430 19.69 15.79 -19.79
N LYS A 431 19.57 16.27 -21.04
CA LYS A 431 19.87 17.66 -21.41
C LYS A 431 18.76 18.62 -20.98
N LEU A 432 17.51 18.16 -21.00
CA LEU A 432 16.34 18.96 -20.65
C LEU A 432 16.13 19.04 -19.13
N PHE A 433 16.38 17.94 -18.42
CA PHE A 433 16.17 17.84 -16.98
C PHE A 433 17.51 17.77 -16.25
N SER A 434 17.76 18.74 -15.37
CA SER A 434 18.99 18.80 -14.57
C SER A 434 18.90 17.88 -13.36
N ASP A 435 19.99 17.20 -13.02
CA ASP A 435 20.15 16.60 -11.69
C ASP A 435 20.49 17.69 -10.66
N VAL A 436 20.49 17.31 -9.38
CA VAL A 436 20.74 18.23 -8.25
C VAL A 436 22.12 18.86 -8.33
N LYS A 437 23.19 18.12 -8.67
CA LYS A 437 24.55 18.65 -8.73
C LYS A 437 24.67 19.71 -9.84
N ARG A 438 24.15 19.43 -11.03
CA ARG A 438 24.11 20.41 -12.14
C ARG A 438 23.25 21.63 -11.80
N SER A 439 22.12 21.43 -11.14
CA SER A 439 21.22 22.53 -10.72
C SER A 439 21.88 23.44 -9.68
N VAL A 440 22.52 22.87 -8.65
CA VAL A 440 23.27 23.63 -7.64
C VAL A 440 24.43 24.40 -8.28
N LYS A 441 25.14 23.79 -9.24
CA LYS A 441 26.19 24.48 -9.99
C LYS A 441 25.63 25.67 -10.78
N TYR A 442 24.52 25.48 -11.48
CA TYR A 442 23.83 26.56 -12.20
C TYR A 442 23.47 27.73 -11.28
N VAL A 443 22.88 27.44 -10.10
CA VAL A 443 22.54 28.49 -9.13
C VAL A 443 23.78 29.26 -8.67
N LYS A 444 24.91 28.57 -8.44
CA LYS A 444 26.18 29.22 -8.07
C LYS A 444 26.75 30.07 -9.19
N ASP A 445 26.77 29.56 -10.42
CA ASP A 445 27.33 30.25 -11.58
C ASP A 445 26.56 31.56 -11.88
N TYR A 446 25.26 31.61 -11.54
CA TYR A 446 24.39 32.77 -11.74
C TYR A 446 23.93 33.43 -10.43
N GLU A 447 24.66 33.24 -9.31
CA GLU A 447 24.23 33.69 -7.97
C GLU A 447 23.85 35.18 -7.95
N ASN A 448 24.58 36.03 -8.68
CA ASN A 448 24.33 37.47 -8.75
C ASN A 448 23.03 37.86 -9.49
N LEU A 449 22.44 36.94 -10.26
CA LEU A 449 21.17 37.15 -10.96
C LEU A 449 19.97 36.58 -10.19
N PHE A 450 20.21 35.69 -9.24
CA PHE A 450 19.16 35.13 -8.39
C PHE A 450 18.78 36.11 -7.28
N LEU A 451 17.48 36.25 -7.03
CA LEU A 451 16.97 36.99 -5.88
C LEU A 451 17.30 36.21 -4.60
N LYS A 452 17.75 36.93 -3.57
CA LYS A 452 18.08 36.37 -2.26
C LYS A 452 16.87 36.32 -1.34
#